data_AF-A0A3B8US07-F1
#
_entry.id   AF-A0A3B8US07-F1
#
_cell.length_a   1.000
_cell.length_b   1.000
_cell.length_c   1.000
_cell.angle_alpha   90.00
_cell.angle_beta   90.00
_cell.angle_gamma   90.00
#
_symmetry.space_group_name_H-M   'P 1'
#
loop_
_entity.id
_entity.type
_entity.pdbx_description
1 polymer ?
#
loop_
_entity_poly.entity_id
_entity_poly.type
_entity_poly.pdbx_seq_one_letter_code
_entity_poly.pdbx_strand_id
1 'polypeptide(L)'
;MATYVISDIHGEYGKFMELLDIIHFSDEDILYVLGDVVDRGKNPVKTLLKMMEMPNVIPIAGNHEQMMLECMSVLINEVKDENSIKEFAEKFSDDMFQKLYA
;
A
#
# COMPACT_ATOMS: atom_id res chain seq x y z
N MET A 1 -21.20 -3.91 -15.55
CA MET A 1 -21.20 -4.40 -14.16
C MET A 1 -20.71 -5.83 -14.11
N ALA A 2 -19.38 -5.94 -14.13
CA ALA A 2 -18.63 -7.11 -13.70
C ALA A 2 -18.06 -6.85 -12.29
N THR A 3 -17.75 -7.93 -11.59
CA THR A 3 -17.05 -7.88 -10.30
C THR A 3 -15.71 -8.60 -10.45
N TYR A 4 -14.64 -7.89 -10.12
CA TYR A 4 -13.27 -8.39 -10.21
C TYR A 4 -12.66 -8.51 -8.82
N VAL A 5 -11.72 -9.43 -8.70
CA VAL A 5 -10.89 -9.60 -7.51
C VAL A 5 -9.45 -9.77 -7.98
N ILE A 6 -8.53 -9.00 -7.38
CA ILE A 6 -7.10 -9.08 -7.71
C ILE A 6 -6.27 -9.25 -6.44
N SER A 7 -5.12 -9.91 -6.60
CA SER A 7 -4.11 -10.02 -5.54
C SER A 7 -3.25 -8.74 -5.48
N ASP A 8 -2.28 -8.81 -4.59
CA ASP A 8 -1.16 -7.92 -4.30
C ASP A 8 -0.75 -7.01 -5.47
N ILE A 9 -0.58 -5.72 -5.18
CA ILE A 9 -0.11 -4.72 -6.15
C ILE A 9 1.34 -4.31 -5.85
N HIS A 10 1.72 -4.22 -4.58
CA HIS A 10 3.06 -3.88 -4.14
C HIS A 10 3.65 -2.65 -4.86
N GLY A 11 2.90 -1.55 -4.92
CA GLY A 11 3.36 -0.30 -5.53
C GLY A 11 3.70 -0.37 -7.03
N GLU A 12 3.34 -1.46 -7.72
CA GLU A 12 3.49 -1.62 -9.17
C GLU A 12 2.39 -0.88 -9.94
N TYR A 13 2.34 0.44 -9.75
CA TYR A 13 1.35 1.34 -10.35
C TYR A 13 1.14 1.09 -11.86
N GLY A 14 2.22 0.90 -12.62
CA GLY A 14 2.14 0.66 -14.06
C GLY A 14 1.35 -0.61 -14.40
N LYS A 15 1.61 -1.72 -13.69
CA LYS A 15 0.90 -2.98 -13.89
C LYS A 15 -0.55 -2.89 -13.46
N PHE A 16 -0.82 -2.15 -12.38
CA PHE A 16 -2.20 -1.90 -11.95
C PHE A 16 -3.00 -1.16 -13.04
N MET A 17 -2.44 -0.09 -13.62
CA MET A 17 -3.11 0.63 -14.72
C MET A 17 -3.26 -0.22 -15.98
N GLU A 18 -2.24 -1.02 -16.34
CA GLU A 18 -2.30 -1.96 -17.47
C GLU A 18 -3.40 -3.01 -17.26
N LEU A 19 -3.55 -3.54 -16.05
CA LEU A 19 -4.60 -4.48 -15.71
C LEU A 19 -6.00 -3.88 -15.90
N LEU A 20 -6.21 -2.64 -15.42
CA LEU A 20 -7.48 -1.93 -15.59
C LEU A 20 -7.82 -1.73 -17.07
N ASP A 21 -6.82 -1.45 -17.91
CA ASP A 21 -6.99 -1.32 -19.36
C ASP A 21 -7.36 -2.67 -20.01
N ILE A 22 -6.65 -3.76 -19.67
CA ILE A 22 -6.92 -5.11 -20.20
C ILE A 22 -8.37 -5.55 -19.92
N ILE A 23 -8.84 -5.33 -18.70
CA ILE A 23 -10.20 -5.72 -18.31
C ILE A 23 -11.26 -4.70 -18.75
N HIS A 24 -10.84 -3.60 -19.38
CA HIS A 24 -11.70 -2.47 -19.75
C HIS A 24 -12.53 -1.96 -18.57
N PHE A 25 -11.86 -1.79 -17.42
CA PHE A 25 -12.51 -1.44 -16.17
C PHE A 25 -13.24 -0.10 -16.28
N SER A 26 -14.50 -0.09 -15.86
CA SER A 26 -15.38 1.08 -15.92
C SER A 26 -15.88 1.49 -14.53
N ASP A 27 -16.55 2.64 -14.43
CA ASP A 27 -17.23 3.09 -13.22
C ASP A 27 -18.48 2.26 -12.89
N GLU A 28 -19.00 1.47 -13.84
CA GLU A 28 -20.09 0.51 -13.60
C GLU A 28 -19.62 -0.85 -13.04
N ASP A 29 -18.32 -1.09 -12.94
CA ASP A 29 -17.75 -2.33 -12.40
C ASP A 29 -17.32 -2.18 -10.94
N ILE A 30 -16.99 -3.29 -10.28
CA ILE A 30 -16.44 -3.29 -8.91
C ILE A 30 -15.14 -4.08 -8.92
N LEU A 31 -14.10 -3.56 -8.27
CA LEU A 31 -12.82 -4.22 -8.09
C LEU A 31 -12.48 -4.36 -6.61
N TYR A 32 -12.31 -5.58 -6.13
CA TYR A 32 -11.74 -5.86 -4.82
C TYR A 32 -10.24 -6.12 -4.93
N VAL A 33 -9.45 -5.41 -4.12
CA VAL A 33 -8.00 -5.64 -3.99
C VAL A 33 -7.75 -6.32 -2.66
N LEU A 34 -7.17 -7.53 -2.67
CA LEU A 34 -7.09 -8.37 -1.48
C LEU A 34 -6.05 -7.91 -0.44
N GLY A 35 -5.24 -6.90 -0.77
CA GLY A 35 -4.24 -6.31 0.13
C GLY A 35 -2.90 -6.17 -0.54
N ASP A 36 -1.88 -5.90 0.26
CA ASP A 36 -0.48 -5.76 -0.15
C ASP A 36 -0.34 -4.80 -1.33
N VAL A 37 -0.90 -3.60 -1.16
CA VAL A 37 -0.85 -2.51 -2.11
C VAL A 37 0.46 -1.73 -1.98
N VAL A 38 1.01 -1.65 -0.76
CA VAL A 38 2.25 -0.94 -0.46
C VAL A 38 3.49 -1.84 -0.50
N ASP A 39 4.65 -1.24 -0.28
CA ASP A 39 5.99 -1.85 -0.33
C ASP A 39 6.44 -2.43 -1.69
N ARG A 40 7.72 -2.84 -1.74
CA ARG A 40 8.45 -3.51 -2.85
C ARG A 40 8.56 -2.74 -4.16
N GLY A 41 7.46 -2.29 -4.75
CA GLY A 41 7.45 -1.54 -6.01
C GLY A 41 7.76 -0.07 -5.83
N LYS A 42 7.89 0.62 -6.96
CA LYS A 42 8.43 1.98 -7.02
C LYS A 42 7.43 3.07 -6.61
N ASN A 43 6.13 2.77 -6.62
CA ASN A 43 5.08 3.79 -6.54
C ASN A 43 3.93 3.41 -5.56
N PRO A 44 4.20 3.02 -4.30
CA PRO A 44 3.15 2.62 -3.36
C PRO A 44 2.16 3.75 -3.07
N VAL A 45 2.65 4.96 -2.76
CA VAL A 45 1.80 6.13 -2.48
C VAL A 45 0.94 6.51 -3.68
N LYS A 46 1.53 6.54 -4.88
CA LYS A 46 0.79 6.85 -6.12
C LYS A 46 -0.32 5.84 -6.39
N THR A 47 -0.08 4.56 -6.09
CA THR A 47 -1.06 3.48 -6.23
C THR A 47 -2.24 3.69 -5.28
N LEU A 48 -1.97 3.94 -3.99
CA LEU A 48 -3.00 4.24 -3.01
C LEU A 48 -3.84 5.47 -3.40
N LEU A 49 -3.17 6.58 -3.77
CA LEU A 49 -3.86 7.80 -4.21
C LEU A 49 -4.76 7.53 -5.41
N LYS A 50 -4.32 6.71 -6.36
CA LYS A 50 -5.14 6.35 -7.51
C LYS A 50 -6.38 5.55 -7.11
N MET A 51 -6.22 4.58 -6.21
CA MET A 51 -7.35 3.80 -5.70
C MET A 51 -8.36 4.69 -4.95
N MET A 52 -7.89 5.70 -4.21
CA MET A 52 -8.76 6.66 -3.52
C MET A 52 -9.62 7.51 -4.48
N GLU A 53 -9.18 7.73 -5.72
CA GLU A 53 -9.98 8.41 -6.75
C GLU A 53 -11.10 7.53 -7.32
N MET A 54 -11.06 6.22 -7.07
CA MET A 54 -11.92 5.22 -7.70
C MET A 54 -12.84 4.58 -6.65
N PRO A 55 -14.04 5.14 -6.40
CA PRO A 55 -14.92 4.68 -5.32
C PRO A 55 -15.42 3.23 -5.48
N ASN A 56 -15.30 2.69 -6.69
CA ASN A 56 -15.62 1.32 -7.04
C ASN A 56 -14.42 0.35 -6.96
N VAL A 57 -13.27 0.83 -6.46
CA VAL A 57 -12.11 0.02 -6.09
C VAL A 57 -12.04 -0.08 -4.57
N ILE A 58 -12.20 -1.29 -4.05
CA ILE A 58 -12.34 -1.57 -2.62
C ILE A 58 -11.07 -2.31 -2.13
N PRO A 59 -10.14 -1.62 -1.45
CA PRO A 59 -9.01 -2.26 -0.83
C PRO A 59 -9.41 -2.98 0.46
N ILE A 60 -8.87 -4.18 0.64
CA ILE A 60 -8.80 -4.88 1.93
C ILE A 60 -7.37 -4.71 2.45
N ALA A 61 -7.19 -4.46 3.75
CA ALA A 61 -5.84 -4.30 4.31
C ALA A 61 -5.11 -5.65 4.37
N GLY A 62 -3.93 -5.73 3.74
CA GLY A 62 -3.01 -6.86 3.88
C GLY A 62 -2.05 -6.67 5.05
N ASN A 63 -1.11 -7.62 5.23
CA ASN A 63 -0.11 -7.53 6.28
C ASN A 63 0.86 -6.37 6.03
N HIS A 64 1.13 -6.01 4.77
CA HIS A 64 1.96 -4.85 4.46
C HIS A 64 1.27 -3.52 4.83
N GLU A 65 -0.05 -3.39 4.61
CA GLU A 65 -0.79 -2.22 5.10
C GLU A 65 -0.81 -2.16 6.63
N GLN A 66 -0.99 -3.30 7.31
CA GLN A 66 -0.92 -3.35 8.77
C GLN A 66 0.44 -2.87 9.29
N MET A 67 1.53 -3.41 8.73
CA MET A 67 2.90 -2.97 9.06
C MET A 67 3.11 -1.47 8.82
N MET A 68 2.62 -0.96 7.70
CA MET A 68 2.72 0.47 7.38
C MET A 68 1.98 1.31 8.43
N LEU A 69 0.77 0.92 8.83
CA LEU A 69 -0.03 1.64 9.83
C LEU A 69 0.64 1.61 11.21
N GLU A 70 1.16 0.45 11.63
CA GLU A 70 1.90 0.29 12.88
C GLU A 70 3.14 1.20 12.90
N CYS A 71 3.92 1.19 11.81
CA CYS A 71 5.10 2.05 11.66
C CYS A 71 4.72 3.54 11.65
N MET A 72 3.70 3.92 10.87
CA MET A 72 3.22 5.31 10.79
C MET A 72 2.72 5.83 12.13
N SER A 73 2.10 5.00 12.97
CA SER A 73 1.63 5.40 14.30
C SER A 73 2.77 5.87 15.21
N VAL A 74 3.97 5.31 15.04
CA VAL A 74 5.16 5.76 15.76
C VAL A 74 5.79 6.95 15.06
N LEU A 75 5.96 6.88 13.73
CA LEU A 75 6.55 7.95 12.92
C LEU A 75 5.82 9.29 13.10
N ILE A 76 4.48 9.31 13.10
CA ILE A 76 3.70 10.55 13.24
C ILE A 76 3.94 11.24 14.60
N ASN A 77 4.30 10.47 15.64
CA ASN A 77 4.55 11.00 16.98
C ASN A 77 6.02 11.38 17.21
N GLU A 78 6.96 10.66 16.60
CA GLU A 78 8.40 10.85 16.79
C GLU A 78 9.07 11.72 15.71
N VAL A 79 8.49 11.79 14.51
CA VAL A 79 9.02 12.57 13.39
C VAL A 79 8.50 14.01 13.43
N LYS A 80 9.31 14.91 14.01
CA LYS A 80 9.03 16.36 14.07
C LYS A 80 9.90 17.14 13.09
N ASP A 81 11.06 16.58 12.75
CA ASP A 81 12.04 17.16 11.83
C ASP A 81 12.92 16.06 11.21
N GLU A 82 13.82 16.44 10.30
CA GLU A 82 14.71 15.49 9.59
C GLU A 82 15.68 14.74 10.52
N ASN A 83 16.02 15.28 11.70
CA ASN A 83 16.92 14.58 12.62
C ASN A 83 16.19 13.43 13.31
N SER A 84 14.93 13.62 13.69
CA SER A 84 14.17 12.55 14.33
C SER A 84 13.77 11.42 13.36
N ILE A 85 13.77 11.67 12.04
CA ILE A 85 13.70 10.61 11.01
C ILE A 85 14.93 9.69 11.09
N LYS A 86 16.14 10.26 11.21
CA LYS A 86 17.38 9.48 11.25
C LYS A 86 17.48 8.63 12.53
N GLU A 87 17.16 9.23 13.68
CA GLU A 87 17.15 8.52 14.96
C GLU A 87 16.13 7.38 14.99
N PHE A 88 14.96 7.60 14.39
CA PHE A 88 13.96 6.55 14.22
C PHE A 88 14.49 5.43 13.32
N ALA A 89 15.03 5.75 12.15
CA ALA A 89 15.53 4.75 11.21
C ALA A 89 16.63 3.86 11.82
N GLU A 90 17.52 4.42 12.64
CA GLU A 90 18.55 3.69 13.37
C GLU A 90 17.98 2.79 14.48
N LYS A 91 16.91 3.22 15.18
CA LYS A 91 16.23 2.38 16.18
C LYS A 91 15.43 1.24 15.58
N PHE A 92 14.86 1.44 14.39
CA PHE A 92 13.91 0.51 13.78
C PHE A 92 14.57 -0.58 12.91
N SER A 93 15.87 -0.50 12.64
CA SER A 93 16.53 -1.40 11.68
C SER A 93 16.72 -2.84 12.16
N ASP A 94 16.79 -3.11 13.46
CA ASP A 94 17.35 -4.39 13.93
C ASP A 94 16.31 -5.36 14.54
N ASP A 95 15.33 -4.88 15.32
CA ASP A 95 14.49 -5.76 16.16
C ASP A 95 13.08 -6.01 15.57
N MET A 96 12.61 -5.12 14.68
CA MET A 96 11.25 -5.20 14.10
C MET A 96 11.22 -6.06 12.82
N PHE A 97 12.26 -5.97 11.97
CA PHE A 97 12.38 -6.79 10.76
C PHE A 97 12.40 -8.30 11.05
N GLN A 98 12.99 -8.71 12.18
CA GLN A 98 13.04 -10.12 12.60
C GLN A 98 11.68 -10.66 13.09
N LYS A 99 10.81 -9.80 13.65
CA LYS A 99 9.48 -10.20 14.13
C LYS A 99 8.41 -10.19 13.03
N LEU A 100 8.62 -9.43 11.96
CA LEU A 100 7.66 -9.25 10.87
C LEU A 100 7.81 -10.26 9.72
N TYR A 101 8.96 -10.94 9.64
CA TYR A 101 9.25 -11.97 8.63
C TYR A 101 9.36 -13.39 9.20
N ALA A 102 8.97 -13.58 10.47
CA ALA A 102 8.93 -14.86 11.16
C ALA A 102 7.52 -15.45 11.19
#